data_AF-A0A7W7H6T5-F1
#
_entry.id   AF-A0A7W7H6T5-F1
#
_cell.length_a   1.000
_cell.length_b   1.000
_cell.length_c   1.000
_cell.angle_alpha   90.00
_cell.angle_beta   90.00
_cell.angle_gamma   90.00
#
_symmetry.space_group_name_H-M   'P 1'
#
loop_
_entity.id
_entity.type
_entity.pdbx_description
1 polymer ?
#
loop_
_entity_poly.entity_id
_entity_poly.type
_entity_poly.pdbx_seq_one_letter_code
_entity_poly.pdbx_strand_id
1 'polypeptide(L)'
;MLSDLAADGLLAAAAAPGSPRRAALTRAAYDLVWPIVFTRLTRRVELQRGHPACASGVDRLADDCLDRFHDDVEAVIDDLLTHARQPILRLEAWVAARVGAATVNAHRRRRGARGALQRPRLPGWLAAELGQDRWLSALAVDILVWVGVRGTAGTGTWPLESWAQQRARHTGDWTGSSPATVARDVDRVLAAMRRRPAWYESFVERPLGAKQPPVAVTGVDAYGEPIAPLPLTEPDQQVESELQRLAAEAVRALRVRLATGEPAEAAVAEVIRSVFGGVLTSTLDQPPHLAADPVGGITGALTEPDRLNRIVAAALTIVATPD
;
A
#
# COMPACT_ATOMS: atom_id res chain seq x y z
N MET A 1 -8.07 -36.17 -18.32
CA MET A 1 -9.27 -35.31 -18.14
C MET A 1 -9.05 -33.89 -18.66
N LEU A 2 -8.14 -33.08 -18.09
CA LEU A 2 -7.93 -31.70 -18.55
C LEU A 2 -7.50 -31.65 -20.03
N SER A 3 -6.48 -32.44 -20.40
CA SER A 3 -5.96 -32.51 -21.77
C SER A 3 -6.98 -33.05 -22.76
N ASP A 4 -7.78 -34.05 -22.37
CA ASP A 4 -8.80 -34.65 -23.24
C ASP A 4 -9.90 -33.62 -23.54
N LEU A 5 -10.43 -32.94 -22.52
CA LEU A 5 -11.41 -31.87 -22.69
C LEU A 5 -10.86 -30.70 -23.51
N ALA A 6 -9.56 -30.40 -23.38
CA ALA A 6 -8.92 -29.40 -24.20
C ALA A 6 -8.80 -29.85 -25.67
N ALA A 7 -8.40 -31.10 -25.91
CA ALA A 7 -8.31 -31.67 -27.24
C ALA A 7 -9.67 -31.69 -27.96
N ASP A 8 -10.76 -31.94 -27.23
CA ASP A 8 -12.12 -31.93 -27.76
C ASP A 8 -12.72 -30.51 -27.88
N GLY A 9 -12.03 -29.48 -27.39
CA GLY A 9 -12.54 -28.10 -27.36
C GLY A 9 -13.69 -27.86 -26.37
N LEU A 10 -13.89 -28.78 -25.43
CA LEU A 10 -14.97 -28.76 -24.44
C LEU A 10 -14.53 -28.17 -23.09
N LEU A 11 -13.25 -27.84 -22.91
CA LEU A 11 -12.68 -27.42 -21.63
C LEU A 11 -13.40 -26.21 -21.03
N ALA A 12 -13.59 -25.13 -21.78
CA ALA A 12 -14.23 -23.92 -21.24
C ALA A 12 -15.70 -24.16 -20.86
N ALA A 13 -16.43 -24.98 -21.60
CA ALA A 13 -17.81 -25.34 -21.28
C ALA A 13 -17.87 -26.20 -20.01
N ALA A 14 -16.98 -27.19 -19.89
CA ALA A 14 -16.88 -28.05 -18.71
C ALA A 14 -16.46 -27.28 -17.44
N ALA A 15 -15.73 -26.18 -17.60
CA ALA A 15 -15.25 -25.32 -16.51
C ALA A 15 -16.14 -24.10 -16.23
N ALA A 16 -17.32 -23.99 -16.86
CA ALA A 16 -18.22 -22.85 -16.70
C ALA A 16 -18.54 -22.56 -15.22
N PRO A 17 -18.81 -21.29 -14.84
CA PRO A 17 -19.24 -20.95 -13.49
C PRO A 17 -20.44 -21.81 -13.04
N GLY A 18 -20.38 -22.35 -11.83
CA GLY A 18 -21.41 -23.26 -11.30
C GLY A 18 -21.27 -24.73 -11.73
N SER A 19 -20.34 -25.07 -12.63
CA SER A 19 -20.06 -26.46 -12.99
C SER A 19 -19.46 -27.22 -11.79
N PRO A 20 -19.96 -28.43 -11.44
CA PRO A 20 -19.39 -29.25 -10.39
C PRO A 20 -17.96 -29.73 -10.73
N ARG A 21 -17.59 -29.72 -12.02
CA ARG A 21 -16.25 -30.12 -12.48
C ARG A 21 -15.22 -29.01 -12.34
N ARG A 22 -15.63 -27.76 -12.08
CA ARG A 22 -14.71 -26.60 -12.07
C ARG A 22 -13.59 -26.77 -11.04
N ALA A 23 -13.89 -27.19 -9.82
CA ALA A 23 -12.87 -27.37 -8.78
C ALA A 23 -11.79 -28.40 -9.18
N ALA A 24 -12.21 -29.54 -9.73
CA ALA A 24 -11.29 -30.58 -10.19
C ALA A 24 -10.45 -30.12 -11.39
N LEU A 25 -11.05 -29.38 -12.33
CA LEU A 25 -10.34 -28.80 -13.48
C LEU A 25 -9.36 -27.71 -13.06
N THR A 26 -9.71 -26.86 -12.10
CA THR A 26 -8.80 -25.87 -11.52
C THR A 26 -7.58 -26.55 -10.89
N ARG A 27 -7.77 -27.62 -10.11
CA ARG A 27 -6.66 -28.37 -9.52
C ARG A 27 -5.75 -28.98 -10.59
N ALA A 28 -6.32 -29.64 -11.60
CA ALA A 28 -5.52 -30.20 -12.70
C ALA A 28 -4.80 -29.11 -13.51
N ALA A 29 -5.42 -27.94 -13.66
CA ALA A 29 -4.80 -26.80 -14.32
C ALA A 29 -3.64 -26.23 -13.50
N TYR A 30 -3.72 -26.22 -12.17
CA TYR A 30 -2.61 -25.84 -11.29
C TYR A 30 -1.36 -26.69 -11.56
N ASP A 31 -1.50 -28.02 -11.56
CA ASP A 31 -0.39 -28.94 -11.80
C ASP A 31 0.31 -28.67 -13.15
N LEU A 32 -0.47 -28.34 -14.18
CA LEU A 32 0.03 -28.02 -15.53
C LEU A 32 0.68 -26.62 -15.60
N VAL A 33 0.00 -25.60 -15.09
CA VAL A 33 0.33 -24.18 -15.30
C VAL A 33 1.52 -23.77 -14.44
N TRP A 34 1.63 -24.31 -13.23
CA TRP A 34 2.64 -23.96 -12.24
C TRP A 34 4.08 -23.96 -12.79
N PRO A 35 4.61 -25.07 -13.35
CA PRO A 35 5.97 -25.08 -13.89
C PRO A 35 6.13 -24.19 -15.14
N ILE A 36 5.06 -24.01 -15.93
CA ILE A 36 5.07 -23.17 -17.14
C ILE A 36 5.22 -21.70 -16.77
N VAL A 37 4.43 -21.21 -15.83
CA VAL A 37 4.47 -19.81 -15.37
C VAL A 37 5.83 -19.50 -14.77
N PHE A 38 6.34 -20.38 -13.90
CA PHE A 38 7.65 -20.15 -13.29
C PHE A 38 8.75 -20.04 -14.36
N THR A 39 8.78 -20.98 -15.29
CA THR A 39 9.82 -21.05 -16.34
C THR A 39 9.72 -19.92 -17.34
N ARG A 40 8.51 -19.58 -17.80
CA ARG A 40 8.28 -18.63 -18.90
C ARG A 40 8.19 -17.18 -18.45
N LEU A 41 7.78 -16.93 -17.22
CA LEU A 41 7.54 -15.58 -16.70
C LEU A 41 8.36 -15.29 -15.45
N THR A 42 8.08 -15.98 -14.35
CA THR A 42 8.60 -15.63 -13.02
C THR A 42 10.11 -15.59 -12.98
N ARG A 43 10.80 -16.65 -13.46
CA ARG A 43 12.26 -16.70 -13.49
C ARG A 43 12.88 -15.47 -14.16
N ARG A 44 12.35 -15.07 -15.32
CA ARG A 44 12.86 -13.90 -16.06
C ARG A 44 12.58 -12.60 -15.32
N VAL A 45 11.38 -12.45 -14.77
CA VAL A 45 10.98 -11.24 -14.03
C VAL A 45 11.81 -11.08 -12.76
N GLU A 46 12.03 -12.16 -12.01
CA GLU A 46 12.83 -12.11 -10.78
C GLU A 46 14.32 -11.85 -11.07
N LEU A 47 14.88 -12.38 -12.17
CA LEU A 47 16.22 -11.99 -12.62
C LEU A 47 16.31 -10.50 -12.94
N GLN A 48 15.30 -9.94 -13.62
CA GLN A 48 15.25 -8.51 -13.93
C GLN A 48 15.10 -7.63 -12.68
N ARG A 49 14.45 -8.16 -11.63
CA ARG A 49 14.34 -7.50 -10.32
C ARG A 49 15.60 -7.62 -9.47
N GLY A 50 16.58 -8.43 -9.88
CA GLY A 50 17.80 -8.68 -9.11
C GLY A 50 17.61 -9.71 -7.99
N HIS A 51 16.64 -10.62 -8.13
CA HIS A 51 16.37 -11.70 -7.18
C HIS A 51 16.85 -13.06 -7.74
N PRO A 52 18.18 -13.32 -7.85
CA PRO A 52 18.69 -14.56 -8.43
C PRO A 52 18.33 -15.81 -7.62
N ALA A 53 18.18 -15.68 -6.30
CA ALA A 53 17.74 -16.77 -5.43
C ALA A 53 16.31 -17.23 -5.81
N CYS A 54 15.38 -16.28 -5.92
CA CYS A 54 14.00 -16.52 -6.34
C CYS A 54 13.90 -17.07 -7.76
N ALA A 55 14.77 -16.63 -8.66
CA ALA A 55 14.80 -17.13 -10.04
C ALA A 55 15.26 -18.60 -10.16
N SER A 56 15.94 -19.14 -9.13
CA SER A 56 16.52 -20.48 -9.18
C SER A 56 15.50 -21.60 -8.97
N GLY A 57 14.44 -21.38 -8.20
CA GLY A 57 13.38 -22.36 -7.95
C GLY A 57 12.15 -21.77 -7.25
N VAL A 58 11.01 -22.43 -7.39
CA VAL A 58 9.74 -22.01 -6.73
C VAL A 58 9.86 -22.09 -5.21
N ASP A 59 10.56 -23.11 -4.72
CA ASP A 59 10.91 -23.35 -3.32
C ASP A 59 11.79 -22.24 -2.70
N ARG A 60 12.35 -21.36 -3.53
CA ARG A 60 13.22 -20.25 -3.11
C ARG A 60 12.62 -18.87 -3.35
N LEU A 61 11.34 -18.81 -3.71
CA LEU A 61 10.63 -17.55 -3.79
C LEU A 61 10.49 -16.98 -2.38
N ALA A 62 10.93 -15.74 -2.18
CA ALA A 62 10.56 -14.98 -1.00
C ALA A 62 9.05 -14.71 -1.01
N ASP A 63 8.45 -14.46 0.15
CA ASP A 63 6.99 -14.34 0.33
C ASP A 63 6.33 -13.42 -0.73
N ASP A 64 6.85 -12.19 -0.90
CA ASP A 64 6.36 -11.24 -1.93
C ASP A 64 6.45 -11.78 -3.37
N CYS A 65 7.47 -12.58 -3.66
CA CYS A 65 7.67 -13.17 -4.99
C CYS A 65 6.74 -14.37 -5.18
N LEU A 66 6.50 -15.14 -4.11
CA LEU A 66 5.58 -16.27 -4.08
C LEU A 66 4.14 -15.81 -4.29
N ASP A 67 3.70 -14.76 -3.60
CA ASP A 67 2.37 -14.16 -3.77
C ASP A 67 2.14 -13.71 -5.20
N ARG A 68 3.10 -13.00 -5.80
CA ARG A 68 3.02 -12.55 -7.21
C ARG A 68 2.97 -13.74 -8.17
N PHE A 69 3.74 -14.79 -7.89
CA PHE A 69 3.72 -16.00 -8.67
C PHE A 69 2.36 -16.70 -8.61
N HIS A 70 1.74 -16.80 -7.43
CA HIS A 70 0.37 -17.31 -7.29
C HIS A 70 -0.64 -16.47 -8.09
N ASP A 71 -0.56 -15.15 -7.97
CA ASP A 71 -1.38 -14.17 -8.71
C ASP A 71 -1.31 -14.35 -10.24
N ASP A 72 -0.14 -14.77 -10.75
CA ASP A 72 0.13 -15.04 -12.16
C ASP A 72 -0.34 -16.44 -12.57
N VAL A 73 -0.17 -17.46 -11.72
CA VAL A 73 -0.69 -18.81 -11.95
C VAL A 73 -2.22 -18.79 -12.03
N GLU A 74 -2.88 -18.15 -11.06
CA GLU A 74 -4.34 -18.00 -11.06
C GLU A 74 -4.85 -17.28 -12.31
N ALA A 75 -4.13 -16.24 -12.75
CA ALA A 75 -4.47 -15.50 -13.96
C ALA A 75 -4.44 -16.39 -15.21
N VAL A 76 -3.46 -17.28 -15.32
CA VAL A 76 -3.32 -18.20 -16.45
C VAL A 76 -4.36 -19.31 -16.39
N ILE A 77 -4.68 -19.82 -15.20
CA ILE A 77 -5.75 -20.81 -15.01
C ILE A 77 -7.11 -20.21 -15.38
N ASP A 78 -7.42 -18.99 -14.91
CA ASP A 78 -8.64 -18.27 -15.26
C ASP A 78 -8.75 -18.05 -16.78
N ASP A 79 -7.66 -17.64 -17.43
CA ASP A 79 -7.61 -17.47 -18.88
C ASP A 79 -7.84 -18.80 -19.62
N LEU A 80 -7.18 -19.88 -19.19
CA LEU A 80 -7.32 -21.22 -19.76
C LEU A 80 -8.78 -21.70 -19.67
N LEU A 81 -9.34 -21.72 -18.46
CA LEU A 81 -10.68 -22.25 -18.21
C LEU A 81 -11.79 -21.39 -18.81
N THR A 82 -11.52 -20.12 -19.11
CA THR A 82 -12.52 -19.21 -19.72
C THR A 82 -12.47 -19.21 -21.26
N HIS A 83 -11.28 -19.38 -21.84
CA HIS A 83 -11.04 -19.13 -23.27
C HIS A 83 -10.66 -20.37 -24.09
N ALA A 84 -10.41 -21.54 -23.49
CA ALA A 84 -10.19 -22.80 -24.21
C ALA A 84 -11.50 -23.37 -24.79
N ARG A 85 -12.02 -22.72 -25.84
CA ARG A 85 -13.30 -23.03 -26.50
C ARG A 85 -13.14 -23.79 -27.82
N GLN A 86 -11.90 -24.08 -28.21
CA GLN A 86 -11.55 -24.74 -29.46
C GLN A 86 -10.63 -25.92 -29.14
N PRO A 87 -10.58 -26.95 -30.00
CA PRO A 87 -9.63 -28.05 -29.87
C PRO A 87 -8.17 -27.59 -29.67
N ILE A 88 -7.52 -28.08 -28.62
CA ILE A 88 -6.11 -27.80 -28.29
C ILE A 88 -5.36 -29.14 -28.18
N LEU A 89 -4.60 -29.48 -29.23
CA LEU A 89 -3.83 -30.72 -29.28
C LEU A 89 -2.59 -30.71 -28.37
N ARG A 90 -2.02 -29.52 -28.13
CA ARG A 90 -0.81 -29.33 -27.30
C ARG A 90 -1.06 -28.28 -26.22
N LEU A 91 -1.71 -28.70 -25.15
CA LEU A 91 -2.18 -27.80 -24.10
C LEU A 91 -1.06 -26.98 -23.46
N GLU A 92 0.08 -27.59 -23.16
CA GLU A 92 1.26 -26.90 -22.61
C GLU A 92 1.76 -25.76 -23.50
N ALA A 93 1.85 -26.02 -24.81
CA ALA A 93 2.31 -25.03 -25.79
C ALA A 93 1.32 -23.87 -25.92
N TRP A 94 0.02 -24.19 -25.89
CA TRP A 94 -1.05 -23.19 -25.90
C TRP A 94 -0.99 -22.30 -24.64
N VAL A 95 -0.84 -22.89 -23.46
CA VAL A 95 -0.69 -22.16 -22.20
C VAL A 95 0.56 -21.30 -22.24
N ALA A 96 1.71 -21.86 -22.63
CA ALA A 96 2.99 -21.15 -22.70
C ALA A 96 2.93 -19.92 -23.61
N ALA A 97 2.22 -19.98 -24.73
CA ALA A 97 2.03 -18.84 -25.64
C ALA A 97 1.15 -17.73 -25.04
N ARG A 98 0.31 -18.04 -24.05
CA ARG A 98 -0.67 -17.12 -23.49
C ARG A 98 -0.30 -16.53 -22.14
N VAL A 99 0.67 -17.11 -21.43
CA VAL A 99 1.11 -16.67 -20.09
C VAL A 99 1.19 -15.14 -19.98
N GLY A 100 1.96 -14.48 -20.85
CA GLY A 100 2.14 -13.03 -20.77
C GLY A 100 0.86 -12.21 -21.01
N ALA A 101 0.00 -12.64 -21.93
CA ALA A 101 -1.25 -11.94 -22.20
C ALA A 101 -2.27 -12.15 -21.06
N ALA A 102 -2.35 -13.37 -20.53
CA ALA A 102 -3.23 -13.74 -19.43
C ALA A 102 -2.89 -12.95 -18.15
N THR A 103 -1.62 -12.92 -17.76
CA THR A 103 -1.18 -12.19 -16.55
C THR A 103 -1.35 -10.68 -16.69
N VAL A 104 -1.03 -10.09 -17.85
CA VAL A 104 -1.28 -8.67 -18.12
C VAL A 104 -2.76 -8.32 -18.07
N ASN A 105 -3.62 -9.16 -18.65
CA ASN A 105 -5.06 -8.91 -18.63
C ASN A 105 -5.64 -9.07 -17.23
N ALA A 106 -5.22 -10.08 -16.47
CA ALA A 106 -5.63 -10.25 -15.08
C ALA A 106 -5.17 -9.07 -14.22
N HIS A 107 -3.91 -8.62 -14.38
CA HIS A 107 -3.41 -7.42 -13.71
C HIS A 107 -4.28 -6.18 -14.02
N ARG A 108 -4.64 -5.97 -15.30
CA ARG A 108 -5.56 -4.88 -15.71
C ARG A 108 -6.93 -4.99 -15.07
N ARG A 109 -7.52 -6.20 -15.01
CA ARG A 109 -8.81 -6.46 -14.36
C ARG A 109 -8.74 -6.16 -12.86
N ARG A 110 -7.71 -6.66 -12.17
CA ARG A 110 -7.47 -6.41 -10.74
C ARG A 110 -7.36 -4.92 -10.42
N ARG A 111 -6.68 -4.15 -11.29
CA ARG A 111 -6.62 -2.68 -11.17
C ARG A 111 -7.97 -2.02 -11.38
N GLY A 112 -8.68 -2.39 -12.45
CA GLY A 112 -10.01 -1.83 -12.77
C GLY A 112 -11.04 -2.11 -11.67
N ALA A 113 -11.01 -3.29 -11.06
CA ALA A 113 -11.87 -3.64 -9.93
C ALA A 113 -11.66 -2.73 -8.70
N ARG A 114 -10.49 -2.09 -8.58
CA ARG A 114 -10.18 -1.10 -7.52
C ARG A 114 -10.44 0.34 -7.95
N GLY A 115 -11.03 0.55 -9.12
CA GLY A 115 -11.17 1.88 -9.72
C GLY A 115 -9.87 2.48 -10.26
N ALA A 116 -8.74 1.76 -10.19
CA ALA A 116 -7.46 2.26 -10.67
C ALA A 116 -7.38 2.23 -12.20
N LEU A 117 -6.61 3.15 -12.77
CA LEU A 117 -6.37 3.19 -14.20
C LEU A 117 -5.72 1.87 -14.68
N GLN A 118 -6.37 1.17 -15.61
CA GLN A 118 -5.93 -0.16 -16.08
C GLN A 118 -4.60 -0.09 -16.84
N ARG A 119 -4.35 1.01 -17.55
CA ARG A 119 -3.11 1.29 -18.27
C ARG A 119 -2.58 2.65 -17.84
N PRO A 120 -1.77 2.72 -16.78
CA PRO A 120 -1.14 3.96 -16.34
C PRO A 120 -0.41 4.62 -17.51
N ARG A 121 -0.92 5.78 -17.93
CA ARG A 121 -0.34 6.62 -18.97
C ARG A 121 -0.49 8.05 -18.51
N LEU A 122 0.55 8.86 -18.71
CA LEU A 122 0.51 10.25 -18.35
C LEU A 122 -0.35 11.03 -19.36
N PRO A 123 -1.48 11.65 -18.94
CA PRO A 123 -2.25 12.51 -19.82
C PRO A 123 -1.42 13.74 -20.21
N GLY A 124 -1.58 14.23 -21.45
CA GLY A 124 -0.83 15.39 -21.94
C GLY A 124 -1.00 16.65 -21.10
N TRP A 125 -2.19 16.85 -20.50
CA TRP A 125 -2.43 17.97 -19.58
C TRP A 125 -1.57 17.88 -18.31
N LEU A 126 -1.40 16.68 -17.75
CA LEU A 126 -0.61 16.49 -16.54
C LEU A 126 0.89 16.64 -16.83
N ALA A 127 1.34 16.15 -17.99
CA ALA A 127 2.69 16.39 -18.47
C ALA A 127 3.00 17.90 -18.60
N ALA A 128 2.05 18.68 -19.13
CA ALA A 128 2.18 20.13 -19.23
C ALA A 128 2.21 20.82 -17.85
N GLU A 129 1.33 20.42 -16.92
CA GLU A 129 1.30 20.95 -15.54
C GLU A 129 2.59 20.64 -14.76
N LEU A 130 3.23 19.50 -15.05
CA LEU A 130 4.53 19.13 -14.48
C LEU A 130 5.72 19.76 -15.22
N GLY A 131 5.47 20.66 -16.18
CA GLY A 131 6.51 21.35 -16.94
C GLY A 131 7.31 20.44 -17.87
N GLN A 132 6.74 19.29 -18.27
CA GLN A 132 7.42 18.24 -19.05
C GLN A 132 8.69 17.70 -18.36
N ASP A 133 8.79 17.84 -17.04
CA ASP A 133 9.88 17.26 -16.27
C ASP A 133 9.81 15.74 -16.34
N ARG A 134 10.91 15.12 -16.79
CA ARG A 134 10.96 13.67 -17.03
C ARG A 134 10.83 12.86 -15.75
N TRP A 135 11.44 13.32 -14.65
CA TRP A 135 11.37 12.64 -13.36
C TRP A 135 9.96 12.76 -12.77
N LEU A 136 9.38 13.97 -12.71
CA LEU A 136 8.03 14.16 -12.18
C LEU A 136 6.98 13.44 -13.03
N SER A 137 7.19 13.37 -14.34
CA SER A 137 6.35 12.59 -15.26
C SER A 137 6.42 11.09 -14.98
N ALA A 138 7.62 10.55 -14.72
CA ALA A 138 7.81 9.16 -14.33
C ALA A 138 7.17 8.90 -12.95
N LEU A 139 7.43 9.76 -11.97
CA LEU A 139 6.87 9.68 -10.63
C LEU A 139 5.33 9.73 -10.65
N ALA A 140 4.73 10.54 -11.52
CA ALA A 140 3.28 10.55 -11.71
C ALA A 140 2.72 9.23 -12.22
N VAL A 141 3.44 8.55 -13.12
CA VAL A 141 3.08 7.19 -13.55
C VAL A 141 3.27 6.21 -12.41
N ASP A 142 4.34 6.31 -11.63
CA ASP A 142 4.60 5.42 -10.50
C ASP A 142 3.57 5.57 -9.37
N ILE A 143 3.11 6.80 -9.10
CA ILE A 143 1.96 7.06 -8.21
C ILE A 143 0.73 6.33 -8.75
N LEU A 144 0.39 6.52 -10.04
CA LEU A 144 -0.75 5.83 -10.65
C LEU A 144 -0.61 4.31 -10.62
N VAL A 145 0.59 3.78 -10.76
CA VAL A 145 0.86 2.34 -10.60
C VAL A 145 0.61 1.94 -9.15
N TRP A 146 1.20 2.64 -8.19
CA TRP A 146 1.13 2.36 -6.75
C TRP A 146 -0.28 2.36 -6.20
N VAL A 147 -1.11 3.34 -6.58
CA VAL A 147 -2.51 3.40 -6.10
C VAL A 147 -3.35 2.21 -6.54
N GLY A 148 -2.95 1.49 -7.61
CA GLY A 148 -3.64 0.29 -8.08
C GLY A 148 -3.13 -1.04 -7.47
N VAL A 149 -2.08 -0.99 -6.64
CA VAL A 149 -1.54 -2.15 -5.91
C VAL A 149 -2.40 -2.44 -4.67
N ARG A 150 -2.60 -3.73 -4.36
CA ARG A 150 -3.52 -4.18 -3.29
C ARG A 150 -2.98 -3.90 -1.88
N GLY A 151 -1.75 -4.31 -1.62
CA GLY A 151 -1.12 -4.20 -0.30
C GLY A 151 -0.23 -2.96 -0.18
N THR A 152 0.01 -2.58 1.06
CA THR A 152 1.02 -1.59 1.46
C THR A 152 1.88 -2.18 2.57
N ALA A 153 3.13 -1.74 2.69
CA ALA A 153 3.96 -2.03 3.87
C ALA A 153 3.62 -1.08 5.05
N GLY A 154 2.33 -0.77 5.25
CA GLY A 154 1.86 0.25 6.21
C GLY A 154 0.77 1.16 5.62
N THR A 155 -0.10 1.73 6.45
CA THR A 155 -1.22 2.57 6.00
C THR A 155 -0.71 3.84 5.30
N GLY A 156 -1.02 4.01 4.02
CA GLY A 156 -0.87 5.30 3.33
C GLY A 156 0.56 5.76 3.00
N THR A 157 1.60 4.98 3.28
CA THR A 157 2.99 5.39 3.02
C THR A 157 3.37 5.13 1.56
N TRP A 158 3.80 6.19 0.88
CA TRP A 158 4.47 6.09 -0.43
C TRP A 158 5.79 5.33 -0.27
N PRO A 159 6.25 4.56 -1.28
CA PRO A 159 7.52 3.82 -1.21
C PRO A 159 8.71 4.76 -1.44
N LEU A 160 8.89 5.73 -0.53
CA LEU A 160 9.81 6.87 -0.69
C LEU A 160 11.26 6.43 -0.89
N GLU A 161 11.70 5.37 -0.21
CA GLU A 161 13.06 4.83 -0.31
C GLU A 161 13.33 4.25 -1.69
N SER A 162 12.37 3.45 -2.21
CA SER A 162 12.47 2.89 -3.57
C SER A 162 12.46 3.98 -4.63
N TRP A 163 11.58 4.98 -4.46
CA TRP A 163 11.50 6.10 -5.39
C TRP A 163 12.70 7.03 -5.30
N ALA A 164 13.35 7.16 -4.14
CA ALA A 164 14.60 7.90 -3.99
C ALA A 164 15.74 7.25 -4.79
N GLN A 165 15.88 5.93 -4.74
CA GLN A 165 16.85 5.21 -5.57
C GLN A 165 16.53 5.35 -7.07
N GLN A 166 15.26 5.31 -7.43
CA GLN A 166 14.83 5.50 -8.81
C GLN A 166 15.12 6.91 -9.31
N ARG A 167 14.87 7.92 -8.47
CA ARG A 167 15.23 9.32 -8.75
C ARG A 167 16.73 9.44 -9.01
N ALA A 168 17.56 8.89 -8.14
CA ALA A 168 19.01 8.93 -8.28
C ALA A 168 19.49 8.32 -9.61
N ARG A 169 18.90 7.18 -10.02
CA ARG A 169 19.19 6.56 -11.33
C ARG A 169 18.73 7.43 -12.49
N HIS A 170 17.60 8.12 -12.36
CA HIS A 170 17.01 8.94 -13.41
C HIS A 170 17.69 10.30 -13.57
N THR A 171 18.12 10.93 -12.48
CA THR A 171 18.74 12.26 -12.48
C THR A 171 20.27 12.20 -12.44
N GLY A 172 20.86 11.07 -12.05
CA GLY A 172 22.29 10.92 -11.78
C GLY A 172 22.73 11.48 -10.41
N ASP A 173 21.81 12.10 -9.65
CA ASP A 173 22.11 12.75 -8.38
C ASP A 173 21.79 11.82 -7.19
N TRP A 174 22.79 11.08 -6.73
CA TRP A 174 22.66 10.17 -5.59
C TRP A 174 22.57 10.91 -4.25
N THR A 175 23.28 12.04 -4.11
CA THR A 175 23.35 12.80 -2.86
C THR A 175 22.08 13.60 -2.55
N GLY A 176 21.41 14.13 -3.58
CA GLY A 176 20.17 14.90 -3.43
C GLY A 176 18.89 14.06 -3.51
N SER A 177 18.98 12.78 -3.84
CA SER A 177 17.83 11.86 -3.95
C SER A 177 17.56 11.14 -2.63
N SER A 178 17.06 11.88 -1.65
CA SER A 178 16.62 11.34 -0.35
C SER A 178 15.10 11.10 -0.31
N PRO A 179 14.60 10.26 0.62
CA PRO A 179 13.16 10.08 0.85
C PRO A 179 12.41 11.41 1.08
N ALA A 180 13.02 12.37 1.79
CA ALA A 180 12.43 13.69 2.03
C ALA A 180 12.32 14.55 0.75
N THR A 181 13.30 14.46 -0.16
CA THR A 181 13.19 15.10 -1.47
C THR A 181 12.07 14.47 -2.30
N VAL A 182 11.97 13.14 -2.30
CA VAL A 182 10.90 12.45 -3.02
C VAL A 182 9.53 12.75 -2.43
N ALA A 183 9.38 12.87 -1.11
CA ALA A 183 8.13 13.26 -0.48
C ALA A 183 7.62 14.62 -1.03
N ARG A 184 8.53 15.60 -1.17
CA ARG A 184 8.20 16.90 -1.79
C ARG A 184 7.84 16.77 -3.26
N ASP A 185 8.54 15.92 -4.01
CA ASP A 185 8.21 15.64 -5.41
C ASP A 185 6.83 14.98 -5.53
N VAL A 186 6.47 14.07 -4.62
CA VAL A 186 5.15 13.44 -4.53
C VAL A 186 4.07 14.49 -4.26
N ASP A 187 4.27 15.38 -3.28
CA ASP A 187 3.33 16.46 -3.00
C ASP A 187 3.11 17.38 -4.21
N ARG A 188 4.20 17.71 -4.91
CA ARG A 188 4.13 18.51 -6.15
C ARG A 188 3.32 17.81 -7.23
N VAL A 189 3.54 16.52 -7.44
CA VAL A 189 2.78 15.73 -8.42
C VAL A 189 1.31 15.61 -8.03
N LEU A 190 1.01 15.33 -6.77
CA LEU A 190 -0.37 15.25 -6.27
C LEU A 190 -1.09 16.60 -6.38
N ALA A 191 -0.40 17.72 -6.11
CA ALA A 191 -0.94 19.06 -6.30
C ALA A 191 -1.32 19.31 -7.78
N ALA A 192 -0.45 18.92 -8.73
CA ALA A 192 -0.76 19.01 -10.16
C ALA A 192 -1.95 18.13 -10.56
N MET A 193 -2.03 16.89 -10.04
CA MET A 193 -3.16 15.99 -10.31
C MET A 193 -4.49 16.55 -9.76
N ARG A 194 -4.48 17.19 -8.58
CA ARG A 194 -5.68 17.80 -7.96
C ARG A 194 -6.25 18.98 -8.74
N ARG A 195 -5.52 19.57 -9.70
CA ARG A 195 -6.07 20.60 -10.60
C ARG A 195 -7.24 20.09 -11.45
N ARG A 196 -7.43 18.76 -11.56
CA ARG A 196 -8.62 18.14 -12.12
C ARG A 196 -9.28 17.23 -11.08
N PRO A 197 -10.14 17.78 -10.20
CA PRO A 197 -10.69 17.04 -9.06
C PRO A 197 -11.40 15.74 -9.45
N ALA A 198 -12.28 15.76 -10.45
CA ALA A 198 -13.01 14.56 -10.89
C ALA A 198 -12.08 13.44 -11.42
N TRP A 199 -10.97 13.81 -12.04
CA TRP A 199 -9.96 12.84 -12.50
C TRP A 199 -9.16 12.29 -11.32
N TYR A 200 -8.72 13.17 -10.42
CA TYR A 200 -7.99 12.80 -9.20
C TYR A 200 -8.81 11.85 -8.32
N GLU A 201 -10.07 12.19 -8.06
CA GLU A 201 -10.99 11.38 -7.28
C GLU A 201 -11.12 9.97 -7.88
N SER A 202 -11.31 9.90 -9.20
CA SER A 202 -11.54 8.64 -9.91
C SER A 202 -10.31 7.72 -9.94
N PHE A 203 -9.11 8.27 -10.14
CA PHE A 203 -7.92 7.47 -10.46
C PHE A 203 -6.84 7.48 -9.39
N VAL A 204 -6.94 8.32 -8.37
CA VAL A 204 -5.97 8.42 -7.27
C VAL A 204 -6.67 8.18 -5.93
N GLU A 205 -7.67 8.99 -5.60
CA GLU A 205 -8.31 8.96 -4.27
C GLU A 205 -9.12 7.70 -4.03
N ARG A 206 -10.06 7.37 -4.93
CA ARG A 206 -10.89 6.16 -4.81
C ARG A 206 -10.04 4.88 -4.78
N PRO A 207 -9.03 4.70 -5.64
CA PRO A 207 -8.13 3.55 -5.52
C PRO A 207 -7.30 3.52 -4.23
N LEU A 208 -6.84 4.68 -3.74
CA LEU A 208 -6.15 4.76 -2.44
C LEU A 208 -7.06 4.35 -1.29
N GLY A 209 -8.31 4.82 -1.28
CA GLY A 209 -9.31 4.43 -0.27
C GLY A 209 -9.67 2.94 -0.30
N ALA A 210 -9.44 2.27 -1.44
CA ALA A 210 -9.63 0.83 -1.59
C ALA A 210 -8.40 -0.01 -1.20
N LYS A 211 -7.30 0.61 -0.77
CA LYS A 211 -6.13 -0.12 -0.30
C LYS A 211 -6.44 -0.82 1.01
N GLN A 212 -6.12 -2.11 1.05
CA GLN A 212 -6.26 -2.90 2.25
C GLN A 212 -4.94 -2.84 3.01
N PRO A 213 -4.96 -2.58 4.33
CA PRO A 213 -3.77 -2.85 5.14
C PRO A 213 -3.44 -4.35 4.97
N PRO A 214 -2.17 -4.75 5.09
CA PRO A 214 -1.81 -6.16 5.11
C PRO A 214 -2.40 -6.78 6.38
N VAL A 215 -3.66 -7.23 6.29
CA VAL A 215 -4.30 -8.01 7.34
C VAL A 215 -3.77 -9.42 7.16
N ALA A 216 -2.94 -9.88 8.10
CA ALA A 216 -2.64 -11.30 8.19
C ALA A 216 -3.97 -12.04 8.32
N VAL A 217 -4.25 -12.96 7.39
CA VAL A 217 -5.42 -13.83 7.51
C VAL A 217 -5.27 -14.58 8.84
N THR A 218 -6.18 -14.34 9.77
CA THR A 218 -6.33 -15.12 11.00
C THR A 218 -6.63 -16.56 10.58
N GLY A 219 -5.61 -17.41 10.60
CA GLY A 219 -5.82 -18.85 10.58
C GLY A 219 -6.64 -19.24 11.81
N VAL A 220 -7.45 -20.29 11.71
CA VAL A 220 -8.00 -20.95 12.89
C VAL A 220 -7.07 -22.10 13.27
N ASP A 221 -6.89 -22.35 14.55
CA ASP A 221 -6.11 -23.49 15.02
C ASP A 221 -6.87 -24.81 14.80
N ALA A 222 -6.27 -25.93 15.22
CA ALA A 222 -6.87 -27.26 15.09
C ALA A 222 -8.19 -27.43 15.91
N TYR A 223 -8.52 -26.46 16.77
CA TYR A 223 -9.71 -26.45 17.62
C TYR A 223 -10.75 -25.41 17.19
N GLY A 224 -10.51 -24.69 16.09
CA GLY A 224 -11.42 -23.68 15.57
C GLY A 224 -11.30 -22.31 16.24
N GLU A 225 -10.29 -22.11 17.10
CA GLU A 225 -10.02 -20.82 17.72
C GLU A 225 -9.22 -19.93 16.77
N PRO A 226 -9.54 -18.63 16.65
CA PRO A 226 -8.74 -17.71 15.86
C PRO A 226 -7.30 -17.65 16.37
N ILE A 227 -6.33 -18.00 15.52
CA ILE A 227 -4.92 -17.74 15.77
C ILE A 227 -4.74 -16.24 15.70
N ALA A 228 -4.77 -15.57 16.86
CA ALA A 228 -4.47 -14.16 16.95
C ALA A 228 -3.09 -13.92 16.31
N PRO A 229 -2.98 -13.13 15.24
CA PRO A 229 -1.69 -12.78 14.67
C PRO A 229 -0.90 -12.07 15.76
N LEU A 230 0.37 -12.41 15.92
CA LEU A 230 1.27 -11.60 16.72
C LEU A 230 1.22 -10.17 16.14
N PRO A 231 0.87 -9.15 16.95
CA PRO A 231 0.77 -7.79 16.44
C PRO A 231 2.14 -7.38 15.87
N LEU A 232 2.17 -7.03 14.58
CA LEU A 232 3.39 -6.63 13.86
C LEU A 232 3.98 -5.30 14.39
N THR A 233 3.21 -4.59 15.20
CA THR A 233 3.59 -3.37 15.90
C THR A 233 3.03 -3.44 17.30
N GLU A 234 3.84 -3.13 18.31
CA GLU A 234 3.33 -2.97 19.68
C GLU A 234 2.18 -1.94 19.66
N PRO A 235 1.08 -2.16 20.40
CA PRO A 235 -0.06 -1.22 20.47
C PRO A 235 0.37 0.23 20.72
N ASP A 236 1.51 0.41 21.40
CA ASP A 236 2.12 1.68 21.71
C ASP A 236 2.58 2.49 20.48
N GLN A 237 2.85 1.87 19.32
CA GLN A 237 3.34 2.58 18.14
C GLN A 237 2.27 3.42 17.44
N GLN A 238 1.00 3.00 17.47
CA GLN A 238 -0.12 3.78 16.93
C GLN A 238 -0.40 4.99 17.82
N VAL A 239 -0.35 4.78 19.14
CA VAL A 239 -0.45 5.83 20.14
C VAL A 239 0.71 6.81 19.97
N GLU A 240 1.94 6.32 19.77
CA GLU A 240 3.13 7.15 19.57
C GLU A 240 3.06 7.97 18.28
N SER A 241 2.63 7.37 17.17
CA SER A 241 2.48 8.08 15.88
C SER A 241 1.43 9.19 15.97
N GLU A 242 0.31 8.94 16.65
CA GLU A 242 -0.73 9.94 16.87
C GLU A 242 -0.26 11.03 17.84
N LEU A 243 0.46 10.67 18.91
CA LEU A 243 1.08 11.64 19.83
C LEU A 243 2.11 12.53 19.11
N GLN A 244 2.91 11.97 18.20
CA GLN A 244 3.85 12.73 17.39
C GLN A 244 3.15 13.69 16.42
N ARG A 245 2.06 13.25 15.78
CA ARG A 245 1.23 14.09 14.90
C ARG A 245 0.63 15.27 15.68
N LEU A 246 0.06 15.00 16.85
CA LEU A 246 -0.52 16.01 17.74
C LEU A 246 0.55 16.97 18.29
N ALA A 247 1.73 16.46 18.64
CA ALA A 247 2.86 17.29 19.06
C ALA A 247 3.29 18.26 17.94
N ALA A 248 3.39 17.80 16.70
CA ALA A 248 3.71 18.65 15.55
C ALA A 248 2.61 19.71 15.27
N GLU A 249 1.35 19.37 15.51
CA GLU A 249 0.22 20.31 15.43
C GLU A 249 0.29 21.38 16.53
N ALA A 250 0.54 20.97 17.78
CA ALA A 250 0.70 21.86 18.92
C ALA A 250 1.87 22.83 18.75
N VAL A 251 3.05 22.36 18.30
CA VAL A 251 4.23 23.21 18.07
C VAL A 251 3.95 24.28 17.00
N ARG A 252 3.26 23.92 15.91
CA ARG A 252 2.88 24.88 14.87
C ARG A 252 1.91 25.94 15.41
N ALA A 253 0.89 25.53 16.15
CA ALA A 253 -0.06 26.45 16.76
C ALA A 253 0.64 27.41 17.74
N LEU A 254 1.58 26.92 18.55
CA LEU A 254 2.35 27.75 19.48
C LEU A 254 3.27 28.75 18.78
N ARG A 255 3.98 28.33 17.72
CA ARG A 255 4.82 29.23 16.92
C ARG A 255 4.00 30.41 16.37
N VAL A 256 2.79 30.16 15.90
CA VAL A 256 1.89 31.21 15.39
C VAL A 256 1.47 32.18 16.49
N ARG A 257 0.96 31.67 17.62
CA ARG A 257 0.42 32.51 18.71
C ARG A 257 1.50 33.31 19.44
N LEU A 258 2.70 32.75 19.60
CA LEU A 258 3.85 33.48 20.16
C LEU A 258 4.33 34.58 19.22
N ALA A 259 4.32 34.34 17.89
CA ALA A 259 4.68 35.36 16.91
C ALA A 259 3.68 36.54 16.88
N THR A 260 2.42 36.32 17.27
CA THR A 260 1.42 37.38 17.42
C THR A 260 1.47 38.11 18.77
N GLY A 261 2.45 37.77 19.64
CA GLY A 261 2.69 38.44 20.91
C GLY A 261 1.78 38.00 22.06
N GLU A 262 1.13 36.83 21.95
CA GLU A 262 0.32 36.29 23.05
C GLU A 262 1.21 35.86 24.23
N PRO A 263 0.75 36.02 25.49
CA PRO A 263 1.50 35.58 26.65
C PRO A 263 1.68 34.05 26.63
N ALA A 264 2.94 33.61 26.74
CA ALA A 264 3.34 32.23 26.53
C ALA A 264 2.59 31.22 27.39
N GLU A 265 2.35 31.54 28.66
CA GLU A 265 1.63 30.67 29.61
C GLU A 265 0.19 30.40 29.17
N ALA A 266 -0.53 31.44 28.72
CA ALA A 266 -1.91 31.31 28.26
C ALA A 266 -1.97 30.53 26.93
N ALA A 267 -1.06 30.83 25.99
CA ALA A 267 -1.00 30.17 24.70
C ALA A 267 -0.68 28.67 24.84
N VAL A 268 0.30 28.30 25.68
CA VAL A 268 0.66 26.89 25.95
C VAL A 268 -0.49 26.13 26.59
N ALA A 269 -1.11 26.70 27.63
CA ALA A 269 -2.21 26.04 28.34
C ALA A 269 -3.42 25.78 27.42
N GLU A 270 -3.76 26.74 26.55
CA GLU A 270 -4.91 26.62 25.65
C GLU A 270 -4.63 25.67 24.48
N VAL A 271 -3.45 25.73 23.87
CA VAL A 271 -3.08 24.82 22.76
C VAL A 271 -3.02 23.38 23.24
N ILE A 272 -2.39 23.10 24.40
CA ILE A 272 -2.33 21.74 24.93
C ILE A 272 -3.73 21.22 25.25
N ARG A 273 -4.59 22.04 25.85
CA ARG A 273 -5.97 21.67 26.15
C ARG A 273 -6.80 21.42 24.89
N SER A 274 -6.60 22.21 23.83
CA SER A 274 -7.34 22.06 22.58
C SER A 274 -6.86 20.86 21.75
N VAL A 275 -5.54 20.65 21.66
CA VAL A 275 -4.95 19.60 20.80
C VAL A 275 -5.02 18.23 21.48
N PHE A 276 -4.72 18.15 22.78
CA PHE A 276 -4.69 16.88 23.51
C PHE A 276 -5.96 16.60 24.31
N GLY A 277 -6.77 17.61 24.63
CA GLY A 277 -8.02 17.44 25.37
C GLY A 277 -9.17 16.86 24.55
N GLY A 278 -9.12 16.93 23.22
CA GLY A 278 -10.15 16.38 22.33
C GLY A 278 -9.96 14.92 21.92
N VAL A 279 -8.73 14.39 22.01
CA VAL A 279 -8.36 13.06 21.47
C VAL A 279 -8.65 11.93 22.46
N LEU A 280 -8.52 12.18 23.76
CA LEU A 280 -8.63 11.14 24.79
C LEU A 280 -10.07 10.79 25.22
N THR A 281 -11.09 11.45 24.66
CA THR A 281 -12.50 11.05 24.82
C THR A 281 -12.97 10.04 23.77
N SER A 282 -12.13 9.74 22.77
CA SER A 282 -12.47 8.86 21.64
C SER A 282 -11.95 7.42 21.77
N THR A 283 -11.13 7.11 22.77
CA THR A 283 -10.66 5.74 23.09
C THR A 283 -11.69 4.98 23.93
N LEU A 284 -12.91 4.81 23.41
CA LEU A 284 -14.02 4.13 24.11
C LEU A 284 -14.02 2.60 23.99
N ASP A 285 -13.02 1.99 23.35
CA ASP A 285 -12.96 0.53 23.17
C ASP A 285 -12.15 -0.23 24.24
N GLN A 286 -11.73 0.43 25.33
CA GLN A 286 -10.95 -0.21 26.39
C GLN A 286 -11.74 -0.33 27.71
N PRO A 287 -11.89 -1.53 28.30
CA PRO A 287 -12.62 -1.70 29.55
C PRO A 287 -11.97 -0.88 30.69
N PRO A 288 -12.76 -0.17 31.52
CA PRO A 288 -12.29 0.87 32.44
C PRO A 288 -11.42 0.41 33.62
N HIS A 289 -11.02 -0.86 33.69
CA HIS A 289 -10.36 -1.48 34.84
C HIS A 289 -8.90 -1.93 34.58
N LEU A 290 -8.34 -1.70 33.38
CA LEU A 290 -6.98 -2.14 33.03
C LEU A 290 -5.99 -1.02 32.64
N ALA A 291 -6.40 0.24 32.65
CA ALA A 291 -5.50 1.37 32.49
C ALA A 291 -5.44 2.17 33.80
N ALA A 292 -4.24 2.42 34.32
CA ALA A 292 -4.04 3.53 35.22
C ALA A 292 -4.46 4.79 34.45
N ASP A 293 -5.54 5.43 34.90
CA ASP A 293 -6.15 6.61 34.29
C ASP A 293 -5.08 7.63 33.82
N PRO A 294 -4.79 7.74 32.51
CA PRO A 294 -3.85 8.73 32.01
C PRO A 294 -4.47 10.14 32.01
N VAL A 295 -5.81 10.24 32.10
CA VAL A 295 -6.57 11.50 31.99
C VAL A 295 -6.58 12.26 33.30
N GLY A 296 -6.59 11.57 34.45
CA GLY A 296 -6.36 12.20 35.76
C GLY A 296 -5.02 12.98 35.84
N GLY A 297 -4.07 12.70 34.95
CA GLY A 297 -2.75 13.30 34.92
C GLY A 297 -2.63 14.64 34.17
N ILE A 298 -3.26 14.81 33.00
CA ILE A 298 -2.99 15.97 32.11
C ILE A 298 -3.83 17.19 32.46
N THR A 299 -5.14 17.03 32.67
CA THR A 299 -6.00 18.11 33.16
C THR A 299 -5.61 18.52 34.58
N GLY A 300 -5.25 17.55 35.43
CA GLY A 300 -4.66 17.80 36.75
C GLY A 300 -3.31 18.53 36.69
N ALA A 301 -2.43 18.18 35.75
CA ALA A 301 -1.14 18.84 35.55
C ALA A 301 -1.27 20.28 35.03
N LEU A 302 -2.32 20.59 34.26
CA LEU A 302 -2.59 21.96 33.80
C LEU A 302 -3.24 22.84 34.88
N THR A 303 -3.76 22.25 35.97
CA THR A 303 -4.28 22.98 37.13
C THR A 303 -3.23 23.18 38.24
N GLU A 304 -2.11 22.47 38.19
CA GLU A 304 -1.01 22.57 39.16
C GLU A 304 0.05 23.60 38.67
N PRO A 305 0.25 24.74 39.36
CA PRO A 305 1.10 25.83 38.86
C PRO A 305 2.54 25.41 38.56
N ASP A 306 3.16 24.61 39.43
CA ASP A 306 4.56 24.17 39.27
C ASP A 306 4.73 23.16 38.12
N ARG A 307 3.67 22.45 37.77
CA ARG A 307 3.68 21.49 36.68
C ARG A 307 3.39 22.17 35.34
N LEU A 308 2.48 23.13 35.33
CA LEU A 308 2.25 24.01 34.20
C LEU A 308 3.52 24.79 33.84
N ASN A 309 4.23 25.36 34.82
CA ASN A 309 5.49 26.08 34.58
C ASN A 309 6.57 25.20 33.94
N ARG A 310 6.67 23.92 34.34
CA ARG A 310 7.59 22.96 33.71
C ARG A 310 7.20 22.63 32.27
N ILE A 311 5.91 22.47 32.00
CA ILE A 311 5.38 22.23 30.65
C ILE A 311 5.63 23.45 29.75
N VAL A 312 5.39 24.66 30.26
CA VAL A 312 5.67 25.92 29.54
C VAL A 312 7.16 26.04 29.22
N ALA A 313 8.04 25.80 30.19
CA ALA A 313 9.49 25.85 29.97
C ALA A 313 9.96 24.84 28.91
N ALA A 314 9.43 23.61 28.94
CA ALA A 314 9.75 22.59 27.95
C ALA A 314 9.23 22.97 26.55
N ALA A 315 7.98 23.45 26.45
CA ALA A 315 7.38 23.89 25.19
C ALA A 315 8.14 25.06 24.56
N LEU A 316 8.56 26.04 25.37
CA LEU A 316 9.36 27.16 24.90
C LEU A 316 10.76 26.71 24.43
N THR A 317 11.36 25.72 25.08
CA THR A 317 12.64 25.15 24.65
C THR A 317 12.51 24.47 23.28
N ILE A 318 11.46 23.69 23.07
CA ILE A 318 11.17 23.01 21.80
C ILE A 318 10.90 24.02 20.68
N VAL A 319 10.11 25.06 20.96
CA VAL A 319 9.78 26.10 19.97
C VAL A 319 10.99 26.97 19.62
N ALA A 320 11.89 27.22 20.57
CA ALA A 320 13.11 28.02 20.37
C ALA A 320 14.25 27.27 19.66
N THR A 321 14.14 25.94 19.53
CA THR A 321 15.13 25.15 18.79
C THR A 321 14.84 25.28 17.28
N PRO A 322 15.76 25.85 16.48
CA PRO A 322 15.61 25.85 15.02
C PRO A 322 15.76 24.41 14.50
N ASP A 323 14.85 24.02 13.60
CA ASP A 323 14.90 22.74 12.89
C ASP A 323 16.20 22.59 12.07
#